data_AF-A0A371BBT1-F1
#
_entry.id   AF-A0A371BBT1-F1
#
_cell.length_a   1.000
_cell.length_b   1.000
_cell.length_c   1.000
_cell.angle_alpha   90.00
_cell.angle_beta   90.00
_cell.angle_gamma   90.00
#
_symmetry.space_group_name_H-M   'P 1'
#
loop_
_entity.id
_entity.type
_entity.pdbx_description
1 polymer ?
#
loop_
_entity_poly.entity_id
_entity_poly.type
_entity_poly.pdbx_seq_one_letter_code
_entity_poly.pdbx_strand_id
1 'polypeptide(L)' 'MSDFLAALGLVFVIEGLIFAAFPAHGKKALESVLNTPPATLRLIGLGSAIVGLVIVWAVRG' A
#
# COMPACT_ATOMS: atom_id res chain seq x y z
N MET A 1 -4.12 -4.69 20.39
CA MET A 1 -4.52 -5.61 19.29
C MET A 1 -5.53 -4.96 18.34
N SER A 2 -6.46 -4.14 18.85
CA SER A 2 -7.41 -3.36 18.03
C SER A 2 -6.75 -2.47 16.97
N ASP A 3 -5.61 -1.83 17.28
CA ASP A 3 -4.95 -0.91 16.35
C ASP A 3 -4.45 -1.59 15.07
N PHE A 4 -3.98 -2.84 15.17
CA PHE A 4 -3.55 -3.59 14.00
C PHE A 4 -4.74 -3.93 13.10
N LEU A 5 -5.86 -4.36 13.69
CA LEU A 5 -7.10 -4.61 12.96
C LEU A 5 -7.64 -3.33 12.33
N ALA A 6 -7.56 -2.19 13.03
CA ALA A 6 -7.99 -0.89 12.52
C ALA A 6 -7.10 -0.44 11.34
N ALA A 7 -5.78 -0.57 11.45
CA ALA A 7 -4.84 -0.26 10.38
C ALA A 7 -5.08 -1.16 9.15
N LEU A 8 -5.29 -2.46 9.37
CA LEU A 8 -5.62 -3.39 8.30
C LEU A 8 -6.97 -3.05 7.63
N GLY A 9 -7.98 -2.72 8.42
CA GLY A 9 -9.28 -2.26 7.92
C GLY A 9 -9.16 -0.98 7.09
N LEU A 10 -8.34 -0.04 7.53
CA LEU A 10 -8.10 1.21 6.79
C LEU A 10 -7.43 0.96 5.44
N VAL A 11 -6.48 0.03 5.35
CA VAL A 11 -5.88 -0.39 4.07
C VAL A 11 -6.96 -0.91 3.12
N PHE A 12 -7.86 -1.77 3.59
CA PHE A 12 -8.97 -2.28 2.77
C PHE A 12 -9.92 -1.19 2.31
N VAL A 13 -10.25 -0.22 3.18
CA VAL A 13 -11.10 0.91 2.82
C VAL A 13 -10.44 1.75 1.72
N ILE A 14 -9.15 2.07 1.87
CA ILE A 14 -8.41 2.87 0.88
C ILE A 14 -8.32 2.13 -0.46
N GLU A 15 -7.90 0.87 -0.46
CA GLU A 15 -7.83 0.04 -1.68
C GLU A 15 -9.20 -0.05 -2.36
N GLY A 16 -10.25 -0.39 -1.61
CA GLY A 16 -11.61 -0.49 -2.13
C GLY A 16 -12.13 0.83 -2.73
N LEU A 17 -11.85 1.96 -2.09
CA LEU A 17 -12.21 3.28 -2.60
C LEU A 17 -11.48 3.63 -3.89
N ILE A 18 -10.19 3.30 -4.01
CA ILE A 18 -9.44 3.53 -5.26
C ILE A 18 -10.09 2.76 -6.42
N PHE A 19 -10.45 1.50 -6.20
CA PHE A 19 -11.09 0.70 -7.25
C PHE A 19 -12.54 1.12 -7.52
N ALA A 20 -13.30 1.54 -6.51
CA ALA A 20 -14.69 1.96 -6.65
C ALA A 20 -14.84 3.35 -7.29
N ALA A 21 -14.05 4.33 -6.83
CA ALA A 21 -14.12 5.71 -7.30
C ALA A 21 -13.31 5.94 -8.59
N PHE A 22 -12.16 5.27 -8.74
CA PHE A 22 -11.23 5.49 -9.85
C PHE A 22 -10.76 4.16 -10.49
N PRO A 23 -11.67 3.33 -11.02
CA PRO A 23 -11.34 2.00 -11.55
C PRO A 23 -10.30 2.01 -12.67
N ALA A 24 -10.30 3.05 -13.52
CA ALA A 24 -9.32 3.19 -14.60
C ALA A 24 -7.89 3.43 -14.09
N HIS A 25 -7.74 4.15 -12.98
CA HIS A 25 -6.42 4.39 -12.37
C HIS A 25 -5.91 3.12 -11.68
N GLY A 26 -6.78 2.39 -10.98
CA GLY A 26 -6.43 1.10 -10.40
C GLY A 26 -5.93 0.09 -11.43
N LYS A 27 -6.61 -0.01 -12.59
CA LYS A 27 -6.16 -0.88 -13.69
C LYS A 27 -4.80 -0.47 -14.26
N LYS A 28 -4.59 0.83 -14.52
CA LYS A 28 -3.30 1.34 -15.01
C LYS A 28 -2.15 1.09 -14.03
N ALA A 29 -2.40 1.25 -12.73
CA ALA A 29 -1.41 0.95 -11.70
C ALA A 29 -1.01 -0.53 -11.74
N LEU A 30 -1.98 -1.43 -11.89
CA LEU A 30 -1.73 -2.87 -11.99
C LEU A 30 -0.93 -3.22 -13.26
N GLU A 31 -1.27 -2.63 -14.41
CA GLU A 31 -0.49 -2.77 -15.65
C GLU A 31 0.96 -2.28 -15.47
N SER A 32 1.17 -1.16 -14.77
CA SER A 32 2.51 -0.66 -14.45
C SER A 32 3.29 -1.65 -13.59
N VAL A 33 2.64 -2.28 -12.61
CA VAL A 33 3.26 -3.31 -11.75
C VAL A 33 3.68 -4.53 -12.59
N LEU A 34 2.81 -4.99 -13.49
CA LEU A 34 3.10 -6.15 -14.35
C LEU A 34 4.28 -5.91 -15.32
N ASN A 35 4.47 -4.66 -15.76
CA ASN A 35 5.57 -4.29 -16.65
C ASN A 35 6.87 -3.92 -15.89
N THR A 36 6.86 -3.86 -14.57
CA THR A 36 8.03 -3.48 -13.77
C THR A 36 8.87 -4.72 -13.43
N PRO A 37 10.21 -4.67 -13.60
CA PRO A 37 11.08 -5.79 -13.22
C PRO A 37 10.94 -6.18 -11.74
N PRO A 38 11.01 -7.49 -11.40
CA PRO A 38 10.82 -7.97 -10.02
C PRO A 38 11.80 -7.36 -9.00
N ALA A 39 13.03 -7.06 -9.41
CA ALA A 39 14.03 -6.43 -8.54
C ALA A 39 13.60 -5.01 -8.10
N THR A 40 13.07 -4.23 -9.03
CA THR A 40 12.56 -2.88 -8.76
C THR A 40 11.32 -2.93 -7.87
N LEU A 41 10.39 -3.86 -8.13
CA LEU A 41 9.21 -4.05 -7.28
C LEU A 41 9.59 -4.40 -5.83
N ARG A 42 10.59 -5.27 -5.64
CA ARG A 42 11.11 -5.62 -4.31
C ARG A 42 11.72 -4.42 -3.60
N LEU A 43 12.50 -3.60 -4.31
CA LEU A 43 13.13 -2.42 -3.72
C LEU A 43 12.09 -1.39 -3.29
N ILE A 44 11.09 -1.11 -4.15
CA ILE A 44 10.00 -0.19 -3.84
C ILE A 44 9.15 -0.71 -2.67
N GLY A 45 8.78 -1.99 -2.70
CA GLY A 45 7.99 -2.62 -1.63
C GLY A 45 8.72 -2.65 -0.29
N LEU A 46 10.03 -2.95 -0.30
CA LEU A 46 10.83 -2.92 0.93
C LEU A 46 10.99 -1.48 1.45
N GLY A 47 11.24 -0.52 0.55
CA GLY A 47 11.32 0.90 0.89
C GLY A 47 10.02 1.41 1.52
N SER A 48 8.87 1.10 0.91
CA SER A 48 7.57 1.51 1.44
C SER A 48 7.25 0.85 2.78
N ALA A 49 7.60 -0.43 2.97
CA ALA A 49 7.43 -1.13 4.24
C ALA A 49 8.26 -0.50 5.37
N ILE A 50 9.53 -0.17 5.10
CA ILE A 50 10.40 0.51 6.07
C ILE A 50 9.86 1.89 6.43
N VAL A 51 9.46 2.68 5.42
CA VAL A 51 8.87 4.01 5.67
C VAL A 51 7.59 3.91 6.49
N GLY A 52 6.70 2.97 6.14
CA GLY A 52 5.48 2.71 6.91
C GLY A 52 5.77 2.32 8.36
N LEU A 53 6.76 1.46 8.58
CA LEU A 53 7.19 1.08 9.93
C LEU A 53 7.72 2.29 10.72
N VAL A 54 8.56 3.13 10.11
CA VAL A 54 9.09 4.36 10.74
C VAL A 54 7.97 5.32 11.11
N ILE A 55 6.98 5.53 10.24
CA ILE A 55 5.82 6.39 10.53
C ILE A 55 5.01 5.82 11.69
N VAL A 56 4.68 4.53 11.65
CA VAL A 56 3.91 3.88 12.73
C VAL A 56 4.66 3.97 14.05
N TRP A 57 5.98 3.78 14.03
CA TRP A 57 6.83 3.90 15.21
C TRP A 57 6.90 5.34 15.72
N ALA A 58 6.98 6.34 14.85
CA ALA A 58 7.00 7.75 15.25
C ALA A 58 5.66 8.25 15.82
N VAL A 59 4.53 7.69 15.36
CA VAL A 59 3.18 8.08 15.82
C VAL A 59 2.77 7.34 17.09
N ARG A 60 3.25 6.09 17.30
CA ARG A 60 2.86 5.23 18.44
C ARG A 60 3.98 5.00 19.47
N GLY A 61 5.20 5.43 19.18
CA GLY A 61 6.34 5.43 20.10
C GLY A 61 6.38 6.71 20.93
#